data_AF-A0A2S6AYT6-F1
#
_entry.id   AF-A0A2S6AYT6-F1
#
_cell.length_a   1.000
_cell.length_b   1.000
_cell.length_c   1.000
_cell.angle_alpha   90.00
_cell.angle_beta   90.00
_cell.angle_gamma   90.00
#
_symmetry.space_group_name_H-M   'P 1'
#
loop_
_entity.id
_entity.type
_entity.pdbx_description
1 polymer ?
#
loop_
_entity_poly.entity_id
_entity_poly.type
_entity_poly.pdbx_seq_one_letter_code
_entity_poly.pdbx_strand_id
1 'polypeptide(L)'
;GLPLRKPSYGNWESSGLDGHMGGHYLSALSLMWAATGDGSVRERLDYFVQELKKAQAPGGYLGGIPGGREAWNDIAQGKLH
;
A
#
# COMPACT_ATOMS: atom_id res chain seq x y z
N GLY A 1 6.14 -11.37 -6.10
CA GLY A 1 6.21 -10.19 -5.21
C GLY A 1 7.17 -10.45 -4.07
N LEU A 2 7.21 -9.58 -3.07
CA LEU A 2 7.94 -9.87 -1.83
C LEU A 2 7.21 -10.93 -1.00
N PRO A 3 7.93 -11.76 -0.22
CA PRO A 3 7.30 -12.69 0.70
C PRO A 3 6.52 -11.94 1.79
N LEU A 4 5.32 -12.41 2.12
CA LEU A 4 4.49 -11.82 3.16
C LEU A 4 5.10 -12.07 4.54
N ARG A 5 5.29 -11.00 5.33
CA ARG A 5 5.71 -11.12 6.73
C ARG A 5 4.57 -11.59 7.64
N LYS A 6 3.33 -11.22 7.29
CA LYS A 6 2.07 -11.59 7.96
C LYS A 6 0.96 -11.70 6.91
N PRO A 7 -0.10 -12.48 7.17
CA PRO A 7 -1.30 -12.44 6.35
C PRO A 7 -1.89 -11.02 6.30
N SER A 8 -2.57 -10.67 5.20
CA SER A 8 -3.40 -9.47 5.13
C SER A 8 -4.47 -9.49 6.21
N TYR A 9 -4.98 -8.31 6.58
CA TYR A 9 -6.20 -8.23 7.37
C TYR A 9 -7.36 -8.85 6.60
N GLY A 10 -8.36 -9.36 7.32
CA GLY A 10 -9.59 -9.87 6.70
C GLY A 10 -10.48 -8.77 6.11
N ASN A 11 -11.71 -9.14 5.77
CA ASN A 11 -12.71 -8.24 5.18
C ASN A 11 -12.20 -7.63 3.85
N TRP A 12 -12.42 -6.34 3.62
CA TRP A 12 -12.10 -5.67 2.36
C TRP A 12 -10.61 -5.69 2.00
N GLU A 13 -9.73 -5.83 2.99
CA GLU A 13 -8.28 -6.00 2.79
C GLU A 13 -7.87 -7.40 2.30
N SER A 14 -8.82 -8.32 2.16
CA SER A 14 -8.61 -9.65 1.59
C SER A 14 -9.72 -10.07 0.63
N SER A 15 -10.55 -9.13 0.16
CA SER A 15 -11.71 -9.40 -0.70
C SER A 15 -11.77 -8.48 -1.92
N GLY A 16 -10.66 -7.86 -2.32
CA GLY A 16 -10.55 -7.08 -3.56
C GLY A 16 -10.24 -5.59 -3.40
N LEU A 17 -10.22 -5.04 -2.18
CA LEU A 17 -9.75 -3.67 -1.92
C LEU A 17 -8.36 -3.65 -1.26
N ASP A 18 -7.66 -4.78 -1.24
CA ASP A 18 -6.35 -4.99 -0.64
C ASP A 18 -5.40 -3.79 -0.83
N GLY A 19 -4.88 -3.26 0.27
CA GLY A 19 -3.96 -2.13 0.31
C GLY A 19 -4.60 -0.75 0.43
N HIS A 20 -5.93 -0.61 0.30
CA HIS A 20 -6.61 0.69 0.44
C HIS A 20 -6.47 1.26 1.86
N MET A 21 -6.59 0.42 2.89
CA MET A 21 -6.35 0.81 4.27
C MET A 21 -4.90 1.24 4.48
N GLY A 22 -3.96 0.63 3.78
CA GLY A 22 -2.56 1.04 3.80
C GLY A 22 -2.37 2.50 3.35
N GLY A 23 -3.10 2.94 2.32
CA GLY A 23 -3.10 4.34 1.88
C GLY A 23 -3.67 5.30 2.92
N HIS A 24 -4.81 4.94 3.54
CA HIS A 24 -5.38 5.72 4.64
C HIS A 24 -4.45 5.76 5.86
N TYR A 25 -3.80 4.65 6.18
CA TYR A 25 -2.87 4.54 7.29
C TYR A 25 -1.66 5.47 7.11
N LEU A 26 -1.07 5.52 5.91
CA LEU A 26 0.01 6.46 5.60
C LEU A 26 -0.42 7.93 5.82
N SER A 27 -1.62 8.28 5.36
CA SER A 27 -2.16 9.64 5.51
C SER A 27 -2.42 9.97 6.99
N ALA A 28 -3.04 9.04 7.73
CA ALA A 28 -3.34 9.22 9.15
C ALA A 28 -2.07 9.37 10.00
N LEU A 29 -1.05 8.54 9.77
CA LEU A 29 0.24 8.67 10.45
C LEU A 29 0.91 10.01 10.17
N SER A 30 0.89 10.46 8.91
CA SER A 30 1.49 11.73 8.50
C SER A 30 0.81 12.92 9.18
N LEU A 31 -0.53 12.95 9.15
CA LEU A 31 -1.32 14.00 9.79
C LEU A 31 -1.18 13.99 11.32
N MET A 32 -1.19 12.81 11.93
CA MET A 32 -1.04 12.66 13.38
C MET A 32 0.33 13.14 13.84
N TRP A 33 1.41 12.74 13.16
CA TRP A 33 2.75 13.23 13.48
C TRP A 33 2.84 14.76 13.38
N ALA A 34 2.30 15.34 12.30
CA ALA A 34 2.30 16.78 12.10
C ALA A 34 1.52 17.53 13.20
N ALA A 35 0.42 16.94 13.68
CA ALA A 35 -0.45 17.57 14.68
C ALA A 35 0.08 17.44 16.12
N THR A 36 0.75 16.32 16.46
CA THR A 36 1.08 15.99 17.86
C THR A 36 2.57 15.93 18.16
N GLY A 37 3.42 15.70 17.15
CA GLY A 37 4.84 15.44 17.39
C GLY A 37 5.13 14.14 18.17
N ASP A 38 4.20 13.18 18.17
CA ASP A 38 4.39 11.88 18.85
C ASP A 38 5.45 11.02 18.15
N GLY A 39 6.59 10.79 18.83
CA GLY A 39 7.70 10.00 18.31
C GLY A 39 7.32 8.58 17.87
N SER A 40 6.38 7.94 18.57
CA SER A 40 5.93 6.58 18.22
C SER A 40 5.16 6.54 16.89
N VAL A 41 4.46 7.62 16.56
CA VAL A 41 3.76 7.78 15.27
C VAL A 41 4.79 7.95 14.16
N ARG A 42 5.84 8.75 14.39
CA ARG A 42 6.95 8.92 13.44
C ARG A 42 7.67 7.62 13.15
N GLU A 43 7.98 6.83 14.17
CA GLU A 43 8.64 5.51 13.98
C GLU A 43 7.81 4.59 13.08
N ARG A 44 6.49 4.55 13.29
CA ARG A 44 5.57 3.78 12.44
C ARG A 44 5.51 4.32 11.01
N LEU A 45 5.47 5.64 10.85
CA LEU A 45 5.48 6.30 9.53
C LEU A 45 6.74 5.96 8.75
N ASP A 46 7.91 6.14 9.38
CA ASP A 46 9.21 5.88 8.77
C ASP A 46 9.35 4.41 8.40
N TYR A 47 8.92 3.50 9.27
CA TYR A 47 8.88 2.06 8.96
C TYR A 47 7.97 1.77 7.76
N PHE A 48 6.75 2.31 7.76
CA PHE A 48 5.77 2.02 6.72
C PHE A 48 6.25 2.51 5.35
N VAL A 49 6.80 3.72 5.26
CA VAL A 49 7.40 4.26 4.02
C VAL A 49 8.56 3.40 3.54
N GLN A 50 9.41 2.89 4.44
CA GLN A 50 10.50 2.00 4.08
C GLN A 50 10.00 0.66 3.50
N GLU A 51 8.93 0.09 4.05
CA GLU A 51 8.34 -1.15 3.51
C GLU A 51 7.65 -0.90 2.16
N LEU A 52 6.93 0.23 1.99
CA LEU A 52 6.35 0.61 0.70
C LEU A 52 7.44 0.79 -0.38
N LYS A 53 8.58 1.39 -0.03
CA LYS A 53 9.73 1.52 -0.94
C LYS A 53 10.28 0.17 -1.37
N LYS A 54 10.35 -0.81 -0.46
CA LYS A 54 10.78 -2.18 -0.82
C LYS A 54 9.77 -2.86 -1.75
N ALA A 55 8.48 -2.62 -1.54
CA ALA A 55 7.41 -3.22 -2.32
C ALA A 55 7.23 -2.58 -3.71
N GLN A 56 7.69 -1.34 -3.91
CA GLN A 56 7.57 -0.64 -5.18
C GLN A 56 8.33 -1.39 -6.29
N ALA A 57 7.61 -1.72 -7.36
CA ALA A 57 8.16 -2.41 -8.51
C ALA A 57 9.00 -1.48 -9.40
N PRO A 58 9.88 -2.03 -10.25
CA PRO A 58 10.47 -1.27 -11.35
C PRO A 58 9.39 -0.58 -12.19
N GLY A 59 9.61 0.68 -12.55
CA GLY A 59 8.58 1.52 -13.21
C GLY A 59 7.63 2.24 -12.24
N GLY A 60 7.82 2.10 -10.93
CA GLY A 60 7.13 2.90 -9.91
C GLY A 60 5.80 2.35 -9.43
N TYR A 61 5.32 1.23 -10.00
CA TYR A 61 4.06 0.61 -9.59
C TYR A 61 4.12 0.11 -8.14
N LEU A 62 3.09 0.47 -7.37
CA LEU A 62 2.87 0.04 -5.99
C LEU A 62 1.36 -0.11 -5.78
N GLY A 63 0.92 -1.31 -5.42
CA GLY A 63 -0.51 -1.60 -5.20
C GLY A 63 -0.71 -2.95 -4.54
N GLY A 64 -1.79 -3.06 -3.74
CA GLY A 64 -2.17 -4.29 -3.05
C GLY A 64 -3.23 -5.12 -3.77
N ILE A 65 -3.94 -4.53 -4.74
CA ILE A 65 -5.06 -5.16 -5.44
C ILE A 65 -4.62 -6.47 -6.11
N PRO A 66 -5.32 -7.60 -5.88
CA PRO A 66 -5.02 -8.87 -6.53
C PRO A 66 -5.08 -8.74 -8.06
N GLY A 67 -4.04 -9.20 -8.76
CA GLY A 67 -3.97 -9.11 -10.23
C GLY A 67 -3.84 -7.68 -10.78
N GLY A 68 -3.55 -6.68 -9.93
CA GLY A 68 -3.54 -5.28 -10.35
C GLY A 68 -2.53 -4.98 -11.45
N ARG A 69 -1.37 -5.64 -11.47
CA ARG A 69 -0.36 -5.42 -12.52
C ARG A 69 -0.89 -5.83 -13.89
N GLU A 70 -1.51 -7.00 -13.97
CA GLU A 70 -2.12 -7.52 -15.19
C GLU A 70 -3.26 -6.60 -15.65
N ALA A 71 -4.12 -6.18 -14.72
CA ALA A 71 -5.19 -5.22 -15.01
C ALA A 71 -4.66 -3.89 -15.59
N TRP A 72 -3.60 -3.33 -15.01
CA TRP A 72 -2.98 -2.10 -15.55
C TRP A 72 -2.31 -2.31 -16.91
N ASN A 73 -1.74 -3.48 -17.16
CA ASN A 73 -1.19 -3.82 -18.49
C ASN A 73 -2.28 -3.90 -19.55
N ASP A 74 -3.43 -4.50 -19.23
CA ASP A 74 -4.58 -4.59 -20.14
C ASP A 74 -5.16 -3.19 -20.43
N ILE A 75 -5.32 -2.36 -19.40
CA ILE A 75 -5.75 -0.96 -19.54
C ILE A 75 -4.79 -0.18 -20.44
N ALA A 76 -3.47 -0.33 -20.24
CA ALA A 76 -2.46 0.34 -21.07
C ALA A 76 -2.50 -0.09 -22.54
N GLN A 77 -3.02 -1.29 -22.83
CA GLN A 77 -3.23 -1.81 -24.19
C GLN A 77 -4.63 -1.50 -24.74
N GLY A 78 -5.46 -0.76 -24.01
CA GLY A 78 -6.84 -0.43 -24.39
C GLY A 78 -7.81 -1.61 -24.28
N LYS A 79 -7.45 -2.68 -23.56
CA LYS A 79 -8.34 -3.81 -23.28
C LYS A 79 -9.18 -3.47 -22.06
N LEU A 80 -10.37 -2.94 -22.31
CA LEU A 80 -11.37 -2.61 -21.29
C LEU A 80 -12.46 -3.68 -21.39
N HIS A 81 -12.65 -4.45 -20.31
CA HIS A 81 -13.70 -5.46 -20.19
C HIS A 81 -14.98 -4.85 -19.63
#